data_AF-A0A3C1AA88-F1
#
_entry.id   AF-A0A3C1AA88-F1
#
_cell.length_a   1.000
_cell.length_b   1.000
_cell.length_c   1.000
_cell.angle_alpha   90.00
_cell.angle_beta   90.00
_cell.angle_gamma   90.00
#
_symmetry.space_group_name_H-M   'P 1'
#
loop_
_entity.id
_entity.type
_entity.pdbx_description
1 polymer ?
#
loop_
_entity_poly.entity_id
_entity_poly.type
_entity_poly.pdbx_seq_one_letter_code
_entity_poly.pdbx_strand_id
1 'polypeptide(L)'
;MALSEELPIYKDTYKLIQLIFRYTKEFSREYKYTLGQDMKRDSIKLVRSIYRANRYTDKRQYLEEFLDNFEILKLEVRLCADLKLISIKSLAELSKMLEIIGKQATAWKNRY
;
A
#
# COMPACT_ATOMS: atom_id res chain seq x y z
N MET A 1 -8.51 -8.88 -20.71
CA MET A 1 -7.79 -8.49 -19.49
C MET A 1 -8.24 -9.42 -18.37
N ALA A 2 -7.31 -9.95 -17.57
CA ALA A 2 -7.69 -10.76 -16.41
C ALA A 2 -8.52 -9.92 -15.44
N LEU A 3 -9.39 -10.56 -14.66
CA LEU A 3 -10.09 -9.90 -13.56
C LEU A 3 -9.02 -9.30 -12.63
N SER A 4 -9.10 -8.00 -12.33
CA SER A 4 -8.10 -7.31 -11.51
C SER A 4 -7.89 -7.98 -10.15
N GLU A 5 -8.93 -8.62 -9.64
CA GLU A 5 -8.96 -9.36 -8.37
C GLU A 5 -8.14 -10.65 -8.38
N GLU A 6 -7.81 -11.17 -9.56
CA GLU A 6 -6.97 -12.37 -9.72
C GLU A 6 -5.48 -12.03 -9.68
N LEU A 7 -5.10 -10.76 -9.88
CA LEU A 7 -3.72 -10.32 -9.90
C LEU A 7 -3.07 -10.52 -8.52
N PRO A 8 -1.88 -11.17 -8.44
CA PRO A 8 -1.16 -11.32 -7.18
C PRO A 8 -0.94 -9.99 -6.45
N ILE A 9 -0.61 -8.93 -7.20
CA ILE A 9 -0.34 -7.60 -6.63
C ILE A 9 -1.60 -6.98 -6.00
N TYR A 10 -2.76 -7.23 -6.59
CA TYR A 10 -4.04 -6.79 -6.01
C TYR A 10 -4.31 -7.50 -4.69
N LYS A 11 -4.17 -8.84 -4.66
CA LYS A 11 -4.42 -9.65 -3.47
C LYS A 11 -3.50 -9.25 -2.31
N ASP A 12 -2.22 -9.01 -2.58
CA ASP A 12 -1.28 -8.61 -1.54
C ASP A 12 -1.49 -7.15 -1.09
N THR A 13 -1.84 -6.24 -2.01
CA THR A 13 -2.23 -4.87 -1.65
C THR A 13 -3.49 -4.87 -0.79
N TYR A 14 -4.46 -5.73 -1.07
CA TYR A 14 -5.66 -5.87 -0.23
C TYR A 14 -5.33 -6.36 1.18
N LYS A 15 -4.42 -7.34 1.32
CA LYS A 15 -3.92 -7.75 2.64
C LYS A 15 -3.21 -6.60 3.37
N LEU A 16 -2.41 -5.79 2.67
CA LEU A 16 -1.77 -4.60 3.25
C LEU A 16 -2.82 -3.63 3.80
N ILE A 17 -3.89 -3.35 3.06
CA ILE A 17 -4.99 -2.49 3.51
C ILE A 17 -5.61 -3.05 4.80
N GLN A 18 -5.90 -4.35 4.85
CA GLN A 18 -6.46 -4.98 6.05
C GLN A 18 -5.52 -4.82 7.26
N LEU A 19 -4.20 -4.95 7.08
CA LEU A 19 -3.21 -4.72 8.13
C LEU A 19 -3.20 -3.27 8.60
N ILE A 20 -3.22 -2.31 7.67
CA ILE A 20 -3.27 -0.88 8.00
C ILE A 20 -4.52 -0.56 8.81
N PHE A 21 -5.70 -1.02 8.37
CA PHE A 21 -6.95 -0.80 9.10
C PHE A 21 -6.93 -1.44 10.50
N ARG A 22 -6.31 -2.62 10.63
CA ARG A 22 -6.14 -3.30 11.92
C ARG A 22 -5.29 -2.46 12.88
N TYR A 23 -4.10 -2.03 12.47
CA TYR A 23 -3.16 -1.36 13.37
C TYR A 23 -3.56 0.09 13.68
N THR A 24 -4.05 0.83 12.68
CA THR A 24 -4.51 2.21 12.87
C THR A 24 -5.74 2.32 13.77
N LYS A 25 -6.46 1.22 14.02
CA LYS A 25 -7.59 1.20 14.96
C LYS A 25 -7.15 1.51 16.40
N GLU A 26 -5.96 1.06 16.77
CA GLU A 26 -5.37 1.14 18.11
C GLU A 26 -4.61 2.45 18.35
N PHE A 27 -4.53 3.33 17.35
CA PHE A 27 -3.86 4.62 17.49
C PHE A 27 -4.60 5.51 18.49
N SER A 28 -3.85 6.37 19.18
CA SER A 28 -4.43 7.43 20.00
C SER A 28 -5.29 8.36 19.14
N ARG A 29 -6.22 9.09 19.77
CA ARG A 29 -7.16 9.96 19.07
C ARG A 29 -6.47 10.96 18.14
N GLU A 30 -5.34 11.51 18.56
CA GLU A 30 -4.52 12.45 17.80
C GLU A 30 -4.05 11.86 16.45
N TYR A 31 -3.44 10.67 16.48
CA TYR A 31 -2.91 10.02 15.27
C TYR A 31 -3.97 9.31 14.45
N LYS A 32 -5.07 8.89 15.08
CA LYS A 32 -6.13 8.12 14.41
C LYS A 32 -6.85 8.90 13.31
N TYR A 33 -7.08 10.19 13.53
CA TYR A 33 -7.75 11.09 12.58
C TYR A 33 -6.79 11.92 11.72
N THR A 34 -5.49 11.71 11.89
CA THR A 34 -4.44 12.31 11.06
C THR A 34 -3.75 11.20 10.27
N LEU A 35 -2.60 10.72 10.73
CA LEU A 35 -1.78 9.69 10.08
C LEU A 35 -2.58 8.41 9.78
N GLY A 36 -3.37 7.92 10.74
CA GLY A 36 -4.17 6.71 10.56
C GLY A 36 -5.27 6.84 9.50
N GLN A 37 -5.75 8.06 9.24
CA GLN A 37 -6.71 8.33 8.17
C GLN A 37 -6.01 8.45 6.82
N ASP A 38 -4.86 9.14 6.76
CA ASP A 38 -4.05 9.28 5.56
C ASP A 38 -3.58 7.90 5.05
N MET A 39 -3.03 7.05 5.93
CA MET A 39 -2.62 5.68 5.57
C MET A 39 -3.75 4.84 4.97
N LYS A 40 -4.97 4.95 5.51
CA LYS A 40 -6.15 4.24 4.97
C LYS A 40 -6.51 4.75 3.59
N ARG A 41 -6.52 6.07 3.41
CA ARG A 41 -6.79 6.69 2.11
C ARG A 41 -5.74 6.28 1.09
N ASP A 42 -4.47 6.38 1.43
CA ASP A 42 -3.36 6.22 0.49
C ASP A 42 -3.13 4.75 0.15
N SER A 43 -3.35 3.82 1.08
CA SER A 43 -3.39 2.38 0.76
C SER A 43 -4.55 1.99 -0.17
N ILE A 44 -5.73 2.62 -0.06
CA ILE A 44 -6.84 2.39 -1.01
C ILE A 44 -6.51 2.97 -2.41
N LYS A 45 -5.80 4.09 -2.49
CA LYS A 45 -5.36 4.66 -3.78
C LYS A 45 -4.49 3.68 -4.57
N LEU A 46 -3.63 2.90 -3.89
CA LEU A 46 -2.82 1.86 -4.54
C LEU A 46 -3.68 0.87 -5.35
N VAL A 47 -4.80 0.42 -4.78
CA VAL A 47 -5.73 -0.49 -5.47
C VAL A 47 -6.35 0.18 -6.70
N ARG A 48 -6.69 1.47 -6.59
CA ARG A 48 -7.21 2.23 -7.73
C ARG A 48 -6.19 2.30 -8.86
N SER A 49 -4.91 2.52 -8.56
CA SER A 49 -3.84 2.54 -9.57
C SER A 49 -3.64 1.15 -10.21
N ILE A 50 -3.70 0.06 -9.44
CA ILE A 50 -3.65 -1.31 -9.97
C ILE A 50 -4.81 -1.57 -10.93
N TYR A 51 -6.03 -1.17 -10.55
CA TYR A 51 -7.21 -1.34 -11.38
C TYR A 51 -7.08 -0.56 -12.71
N ARG A 52 -6.63 0.69 -12.65
CA ARG A 52 -6.38 1.51 -13.83
C ARG A 52 -5.30 0.90 -14.73
N ALA A 53 -4.16 0.50 -14.16
CA ALA A 53 -3.09 -0.18 -14.89
C ALA A 53 -3.54 -1.51 -15.53
N ASN A 54 -4.50 -2.22 -14.93
CA ASN A 54 -5.06 -3.42 -15.55
C ASN A 54 -6.03 -3.11 -16.69
N ARG A 55 -6.82 -2.03 -16.57
CA ARG A 55 -7.89 -1.66 -17.51
C ARG A 55 -7.41 -0.92 -18.76
N TYR A 56 -6.38 -0.09 -18.66
CA TYR A 56 -5.93 0.76 -19.76
C TYR A 56 -4.78 0.14 -20.55
N THR A 57 -4.67 0.53 -21.82
CA THR A 57 -3.59 0.10 -22.72
C THR A 57 -2.27 0.77 -22.36
N ASP A 58 -2.30 2.07 -22.09
CA ASP A 58 -1.16 2.79 -21.51
C ASP A 58 -1.16 2.65 -19.99
N LYS A 59 -0.28 1.77 -19.52
CA LYS A 59 -0.15 1.39 -18.12
C LYS A 59 0.90 2.19 -17.37
N ARG A 60 1.86 2.79 -18.09
CA ARG A 60 3.07 3.38 -17.49
C ARG A 60 2.69 4.48 -16.51
N GLN A 61 1.82 5.40 -16.91
CA GLN A 61 1.33 6.48 -16.04
C GLN A 61 0.72 5.97 -14.72
N TYR A 62 -0.03 4.87 -14.76
CA TYR A 62 -0.72 4.35 -13.57
C TYR A 62 0.21 3.53 -12.68
N LEU A 63 1.24 2.90 -13.27
CA LEU A 63 2.29 2.22 -12.52
C LEU A 63 3.22 3.22 -11.85
N GLU A 64 3.49 4.35 -12.48
CA GLU A 64 4.23 5.47 -11.86
C GLU A 64 3.41 6.10 -10.73
N GLU A 65 2.12 6.40 -10.97
CA GLU A 65 1.18 6.85 -9.92
C GLU A 65 1.15 5.85 -8.75
N PHE A 66 1.16 4.55 -9.03
CA PHE A 66 1.24 3.52 -7.98
C PHE A 66 2.54 3.65 -7.18
N LEU A 67 3.69 3.72 -7.84
CA LEU A 67 5.00 3.76 -7.18
C LEU A 67 5.17 5.02 -6.32
N ASP A 68 4.72 6.17 -6.79
CA ASP A 68 4.80 7.42 -6.04
C ASP A 68 3.96 7.35 -4.76
N ASN A 69 2.69 6.93 -4.86
CA ASN A 69 1.84 6.73 -3.70
C ASN A 69 2.38 5.64 -2.75
N PHE A 70 3.06 4.64 -3.31
CA PHE A 70 3.63 3.54 -2.55
C PHE A 70 4.83 4.00 -1.70
N GLU A 71 5.68 4.89 -2.20
CA GLU A 71 6.76 5.48 -1.41
C GLU A 71 6.24 6.32 -0.25
N ILE A 72 5.16 7.09 -0.46
CA ILE A 72 4.51 7.82 0.62
C ILE A 72 4.01 6.87 1.71
N LEU A 73 3.34 5.77 1.33
CA LEU A 73 2.87 4.79 2.32
C LEU A 73 4.01 4.13 3.11
N LYS A 74 5.17 3.88 2.48
CA LYS A 74 6.36 3.39 3.20
C LYS A 74 6.86 4.41 4.22
N LEU A 75 6.87 5.69 3.87
CA LEU A 75 7.23 6.78 4.78
C LEU A 75 6.27 6.80 5.98
N GLU A 76 4.96 6.73 5.76
CA GLU A 76 3.94 6.72 6.82
C GLU A 76 4.13 5.53 7.78
N VAL A 77 4.43 4.33 7.25
CA VAL A 77 4.73 3.15 8.07
C VAL A 77 5.99 3.35 8.92
N ARG A 78 7.04 3.98 8.38
CA ARG A 78 8.25 4.32 9.15
C ARG A 78 7.94 5.32 10.25
N LEU A 79 7.18 6.37 9.95
CA LEU A 79 6.73 7.35 10.94
C LEU A 79 5.94 6.70 12.08
N CYS A 80 5.08 5.71 11.77
CA CYS A 80 4.37 4.96 12.81
C CYS A 80 5.33 4.24 13.77
N ALA A 81 6.46 3.73 13.28
CA ALA A 81 7.46 3.09 14.11
C ALA A 81 8.27 4.11 14.93
N ASP A 82 8.70 5.21 14.31
CA ASP A 82 9.48 6.27 14.96
C ASP A 82 8.69 6.93 16.10
N LEU A 83 7.38 7.13 15.88
CA LEU A 83 6.43 7.65 16.87
C LEU A 83 5.93 6.59 17.86
N LYS A 84 6.41 5.33 17.76
CA LYS A 84 6.03 4.19 18.60
C LYS A 84 4.54 3.89 18.61
N LEU A 85 3.84 4.16 17.51
CA LEU A 85 2.42 3.89 17.32
C LEU A 85 2.14 2.41 17.00
N ILE A 86 3.14 1.69 16.50
CA ILE A 86 3.07 0.27 16.19
C ILE A 86 4.20 -0.50 16.88
N SER A 87 3.94 -1.77 17.17
CA SER A 87 4.96 -2.67 17.71
C SER A 87 5.99 -3.05 16.65
N ILE A 88 7.17 -3.51 17.09
CA ILE A 88 8.22 -4.05 16.19
C ILE A 88 7.66 -5.23 15.36
N LYS A 89 6.80 -6.06 15.96
CA LYS A 89 6.15 -7.18 15.27
C LYS A 89 5.24 -6.69 14.14
N SER A 90 4.43 -5.67 14.41
CA SER A 90 3.55 -5.02 13.41
C SER A 90 4.37 -4.37 12.30
N LEU A 91 5.47 -3.68 12.64
CA LEU A 91 6.38 -3.08 11.67
C LEU A 91 7.00 -4.15 10.75
N ALA A 92 7.46 -5.26 11.29
CA ALA A 92 8.03 -6.36 10.51
C ALA A 92 6.99 -6.95 9.54
N GLU A 93 5.75 -7.14 9.99
CA GLU A 93 4.65 -7.65 9.17
C GLU A 93 4.30 -6.69 8.01
N LEU A 94 4.16 -5.39 8.30
CA LEU A 94 3.93 -4.35 7.29
C LEU A 94 5.10 -4.24 6.31
N SER A 95 6.34 -4.22 6.81
CA SER A 95 7.55 -4.08 5.97
C SER A 95 7.70 -5.25 5.02
N LYS A 96 7.44 -6.48 5.47
CA LYS A 96 7.42 -7.67 4.61
C LYS A 96 6.38 -7.55 3.51
N MET A 97 5.18 -7.07 3.84
CA MET A 97 4.13 -6.87 2.84
C MET A 97 4.50 -5.80 1.82
N LEU A 98 5.08 -4.68 2.27
CA LEU A 98 5.59 -3.62 1.40
C LEU A 98 6.72 -4.13 0.47
N GLU A 99 7.62 -4.96 0.96
CA GLU A 99 8.68 -5.54 0.13
C GLU A 99 8.10 -6.43 -0.97
N ILE A 100 7.15 -7.30 -0.63
CA ILE A 100 6.47 -8.21 -1.57
C ILE A 100 5.76 -7.41 -2.66
N ILE A 101 4.98 -6.38 -2.28
CA ILE A 101 4.24 -5.54 -3.23
C ILE A 101 5.21 -4.73 -4.09
N GLY A 102 6.28 -4.18 -3.51
CA GLY A 102 7.29 -3.42 -4.25
C GLY A 102 7.96 -4.26 -5.34
N LYS A 103 8.33 -5.51 -5.05
CA LYS A 103 8.87 -6.44 -6.06
C LYS A 103 7.88 -6.70 -7.19
N GLN A 104 6.60 -6.88 -6.86
CA GLN A 104 5.55 -7.10 -7.85
C GLN A 104 5.32 -5.87 -8.73
N ALA A 105 5.26 -4.68 -8.15
CA ALA A 105 5.11 -3.42 -8.88
C ALA A 105 6.27 -3.18 -9.85
N THR A 106 7.51 -3.38 -9.41
CA THR A 106 8.69 -3.26 -10.27
C THR A 106 8.67 -4.29 -11.39
N ALA A 107 8.32 -5.55 -11.10
CA ALA A 107 8.19 -6.58 -12.12
C ALA A 107 7.09 -6.24 -13.15
N TRP A 108 6.01 -5.58 -12.71
CA TRP A 108 4.94 -5.13 -13.59
C TRP A 108 5.38 -3.96 -14.47
N LYS A 109 6.10 -2.98 -13.91
CA LYS A 109 6.71 -1.88 -14.66
C LYS A 109 7.67 -2.39 -15.72
N ASN A 110 8.53 -3.35 -15.40
CA ASN A 110 9.52 -3.88 -16.36
C ASN A 110 8.90 -4.69 -17.51
N ARG A 111 7.62 -5.08 -17.42
CA ARG A 111 6.92 -5.79 -18.49
C ARG A 111 6.34 -4.87 -19.57
N TYR A 112 6.32 -3.54 -19.34
CA TYR A 112 5.67 -2.56 -20.22
C TYR A 112 6.52 -1.31 -20.42
#